data_AF-A0A522ATA0-F1
#
_entry.id   AF-A0A522ATA0-F1
#
_cell.length_a   1.000
_cell.length_b   1.000
_cell.length_c   1.000
_cell.angle_alpha   90.00
_cell.angle_beta   90.00
_cell.angle_gamma   90.00
#
_symmetry.space_group_name_H-M   'P 1'
#
loop_
_entity.id
_entity.type
_entity.pdbx_description
1 polymer ?
#
loop_
_entity_poly.entity_id
_entity_poly.type
_entity_poly.pdbx_seq_one_letter_code
_entity_poly.pdbx_strand_id
1 'polypeptide(L)'
;MTSTDILYLVHSPYNVGTDSAITWANMQSSITHVGTITTGVWNGTLLSPTYGGTGVNNGANTFTIAGNTAFSGAHTFTGTLTNNTAVTFPTSGTLATTTQIPTGAALTETNDTNVTLTLGGSPTTALINAASITAGWTGTLSGARGGTGTVNTGQTINLSSFATGYVLTSDASGNAAWAANPGVGSVLLSPSGDQTITAHSLTIAQGNLTAGSSGHTGTVTSFPPTASKG
;
A
#
# COMPACT_ATOMS: atom_id res chain seq x y z
N MET A 1 38.82 -70.66 22.28
CA MET A 1 39.63 -70.28 23.46
C MET A 1 39.82 -68.78 23.35
N THR A 2 39.21 -68.01 24.23
CA THR A 2 39.48 -66.58 24.36
C THR A 2 40.97 -66.46 24.68
N SER A 3 41.77 -65.86 23.80
CA SER A 3 43.16 -65.57 24.14
C SER A 3 43.12 -64.62 25.33
N THR A 4 43.40 -65.13 26.52
CA THR A 4 43.89 -64.29 27.60
C THR A 4 45.36 -64.08 27.26
N ASP A 5 45.63 -63.17 26.33
CA ASP A 5 46.99 -62.69 26.12
C ASP A 5 47.42 -62.05 27.44
N ILE A 6 48.29 -62.75 28.16
CA ILE A 6 48.91 -62.24 29.37
C ILE A 6 50.10 -61.40 28.89
N LEU A 7 50.03 -60.09 29.12
CA LEU A 7 51.15 -59.19 28.91
C LEU A 7 52.28 -59.60 29.87
N TYR A 8 53.29 -60.30 29.34
CA TYR A 8 54.46 -60.68 30.10
C TYR A 8 55.46 -59.53 30.07
N LEU A 9 55.48 -58.69 31.12
CA LEU A 9 56.60 -57.78 31.33
C LEU A 9 57.77 -58.63 31.80
N VAL A 10 58.72 -58.88 30.92
CA VAL A 10 59.96 -59.57 31.27
C VAL A 10 60.66 -58.73 32.33
N HIS A 11 60.88 -59.30 33.53
CA HIS A 11 61.84 -58.74 34.47
C HIS A 11 63.24 -59.00 33.90
N SER A 12 64.07 -57.96 33.78
CA SER A 12 65.47 -58.14 33.43
C SER A 12 66.12 -59.18 34.36
N PRO A 13 66.87 -60.17 33.85
CA PRO A 13 67.51 -61.19 34.68
C PRO A 13 68.69 -60.65 35.51
N TYR A 14 68.95 -59.33 35.48
CA TYR A 14 70.02 -58.68 36.21
C TYR A 14 69.50 -58.01 37.49
N ASN A 15 70.17 -58.28 38.61
CA ASN A 15 69.84 -57.80 39.95
C ASN A 15 69.56 -56.27 40.00
N VAL A 16 68.31 -55.95 40.35
CA VAL A 16 67.76 -54.76 41.01
C VAL A 16 68.58 -53.46 40.93
N GLY A 17 68.11 -52.54 40.08
CA GLY A 17 68.50 -51.13 40.19
C GLY A 17 67.54 -50.18 39.48
N THR A 18 67.07 -50.51 38.28
CA THR A 18 66.33 -49.53 37.45
C THR A 18 65.26 -50.11 36.51
N ASP A 19 64.81 -51.35 36.71
CA ASP A 19 63.77 -51.91 35.84
C ASP A 19 62.40 -51.34 36.24
N SER A 20 61.90 -50.39 35.45
CA SER A 20 60.61 -49.73 35.69
C SER A 20 59.51 -50.58 35.06
N ALA A 21 59.04 -51.59 35.80
CA ALA A 21 57.87 -52.35 35.38
C ALA A 21 56.67 -51.39 35.21
N ILE A 22 56.05 -51.39 34.03
CA ILE A 22 54.80 -50.64 33.81
C ILE A 22 53.70 -51.40 34.57
N THR A 23 53.39 -50.94 35.76
CA THR A 23 52.28 -51.44 36.58
C THR A 23 50.93 -51.05 35.97
N TRP A 24 49.85 -51.73 36.36
CA TRP A 24 48.48 -51.31 36.02
C TRP A 24 48.21 -49.83 36.39
N ALA A 25 48.80 -49.37 37.50
CA ALA A 25 48.76 -47.97 37.90
C ALA A 25 49.51 -47.05 36.91
N ASN A 26 50.59 -47.53 36.26
CA ASN A 26 51.29 -46.81 35.19
C ASN A 26 50.50 -46.76 33.88
N MET A 27 49.68 -47.78 33.60
CA MET A 27 48.75 -47.75 32.46
C MET A 27 47.55 -46.82 32.71
N GLN A 28 47.01 -46.82 33.93
CA GLN A 28 45.96 -45.87 34.34
C GLN A 28 46.49 -44.43 34.37
N SER A 29 47.76 -44.21 34.71
CA SER A 29 48.42 -42.90 34.60
C SER A 29 48.82 -42.52 33.17
N SER A 30 48.63 -43.38 32.17
CA SER A 30 48.85 -43.02 30.75
C SER A 30 47.60 -42.41 30.11
N ILE A 31 46.40 -42.73 30.63
CA ILE A 31 45.14 -42.05 30.28
C ILE A 31 45.18 -40.55 30.59
N THR A 32 45.99 -40.15 31.57
CA THR A 32 46.10 -38.75 32.03
C THR A 32 47.09 -37.91 31.21
N HIS A 33 47.78 -38.49 30.21
CA HIS A 33 48.80 -37.75 29.44
C HIS A 33 48.49 -37.54 27.95
N VAL A 34 47.51 -38.24 27.35
CA VAL A 34 47.08 -37.93 25.96
C VAL A 34 45.58 -38.18 25.67
N GLY A 35 44.78 -38.62 26.66
CA GLY A 35 43.34 -38.88 26.53
C GLY A 35 43.00 -40.28 25.97
N THR A 36 41.84 -40.83 26.34
CA THR A 36 41.35 -42.14 25.85
C THR A 36 39.83 -42.16 25.75
N ILE A 37 39.29 -42.57 24.59
CA ILE A 37 37.88 -42.90 24.40
C ILE A 37 37.81 -44.34 23.88
N THR A 38 37.18 -45.24 24.64
CA THR A 38 37.16 -46.68 24.36
C THR A 38 35.92 -47.14 23.59
N THR A 39 34.84 -46.35 23.53
CA THR A 39 33.41 -46.76 23.65
C THR A 39 32.94 -46.79 25.12
N GLY A 40 31.67 -46.46 25.35
CA GLY A 40 31.06 -46.32 26.69
C GLY A 40 30.75 -44.86 27.10
N VAL A 41 29.88 -44.69 28.10
CA VAL A 41 29.53 -43.40 28.70
C VAL A 41 30.72 -42.88 29.51
N TRP A 42 31.19 -41.67 29.20
CA TRP A 42 32.22 -41.00 29.98
C TRP A 42 31.65 -40.56 31.34
N ASN A 43 32.08 -41.19 32.43
CA ASN A 43 31.73 -40.85 33.82
C ASN A 43 32.81 -39.93 34.46
N GLY A 44 33.35 -38.98 33.69
CA GLY A 44 34.38 -38.08 34.18
C GLY A 44 33.83 -36.98 35.09
N THR A 45 34.73 -36.35 35.85
CA THR A 45 34.43 -35.09 36.53
C THR A 45 34.26 -33.96 35.51
N LEU A 46 33.75 -32.83 35.99
CA LEU A 46 33.49 -31.67 35.15
C LEU A 46 34.72 -31.18 34.38
N LEU A 47 34.63 -31.10 33.05
CA LEU A 47 35.69 -30.50 32.24
C LEU A 47 35.71 -28.98 32.42
N SER A 48 36.89 -28.44 32.76
CA SER A 48 37.11 -26.99 32.88
C SER A 48 36.88 -26.28 31.53
N PRO A 49 36.40 -25.03 31.53
CA PRO A 49 36.29 -24.22 30.31
C PRO A 49 37.60 -24.09 29.53
N THR A 50 38.75 -24.12 30.20
CA THR A 50 40.08 -24.08 29.57
C THR A 50 40.32 -25.23 28.60
N TYR A 51 39.61 -26.34 28.75
CA TYR A 51 39.73 -27.54 27.92
C TYR A 51 38.46 -27.82 27.10
N GLY A 52 37.65 -26.78 26.84
CA GLY A 52 36.44 -26.88 26.01
C GLY A 52 35.23 -27.49 26.73
N GLY A 53 35.31 -27.73 28.05
CA GLY A 53 34.15 -28.09 28.86
C GLY A 53 33.26 -26.87 29.17
N THR A 54 32.08 -27.11 29.75
CA THR A 54 31.20 -26.02 30.18
C THR A 54 31.60 -25.43 31.53
N GLY A 55 32.46 -26.12 32.29
CA GLY A 55 32.78 -25.75 33.68
C GLY A 55 31.58 -25.83 34.64
N VAL A 56 30.45 -26.41 34.23
CA VAL A 56 29.22 -26.58 35.03
C VAL A 56 28.63 -27.99 34.86
N ASN A 57 28.20 -28.64 35.95
CA ASN A 57 27.50 -29.93 35.88
C ASN A 57 26.09 -29.72 35.29
N ASN A 58 25.85 -30.25 34.08
CA ASN A 58 24.59 -30.03 33.36
C ASN A 58 23.45 -31.01 33.74
N GLY A 59 23.69 -31.97 34.63
CA GLY A 59 22.65 -32.90 35.10
C GLY A 59 21.97 -33.66 33.95
N ALA A 60 20.65 -33.51 33.83
CA ALA A 60 19.84 -34.11 32.75
C ALA A 60 19.72 -33.24 31.48
N ASN A 61 20.30 -32.04 31.48
CA ASN A 61 20.20 -31.13 30.33
C ASN A 61 21.16 -31.56 29.21
N THR A 62 20.70 -31.50 27.96
CA THR A 62 21.52 -31.83 26.78
C THR A 62 21.82 -30.58 25.96
N PHE A 63 23.06 -30.48 25.49
CA PHE A 63 23.44 -29.56 24.42
C PHE A 63 23.70 -30.40 23.18
N THR A 64 22.74 -30.42 22.25
CA THR A 64 22.80 -31.28 21.06
C THR A 64 23.11 -30.43 19.83
N ILE A 65 24.22 -30.71 19.16
CA ILE A 65 24.58 -30.13 17.87
C ILE A 65 24.83 -31.27 16.87
N ALA A 66 24.11 -31.28 15.76
CA ALA A 66 24.22 -32.33 14.74
C ALA A 66 25.36 -32.11 13.72
N GLY A 67 25.98 -30.93 13.70
CA GLY A 67 27.05 -30.55 12.77
C GLY A 67 28.02 -29.54 13.38
N ASN A 68 28.84 -28.88 12.54
CA ASN A 68 29.78 -27.87 13.02
C ASN A 68 29.05 -26.57 13.40
N THR A 69 29.44 -25.98 14.53
CA THR A 69 29.08 -24.61 14.93
C THR A 69 30.33 -23.75 14.98
N ALA A 70 30.29 -22.59 14.32
CA ALA A 70 31.38 -21.61 14.37
C ALA A 70 30.82 -20.26 14.81
N PHE A 71 31.34 -19.74 15.92
CA PHE A 71 31.18 -18.33 16.29
C PHE A 71 32.41 -17.58 15.78
N SER A 72 32.19 -16.46 15.11
CA SER A 72 33.27 -15.62 14.57
C SER A 72 33.17 -14.20 15.13
N GLY A 73 34.32 -13.56 15.31
CA GLY A 73 34.43 -12.27 16.00
C GLY A 73 34.65 -12.41 17.51
N ALA A 74 35.15 -11.33 18.13
CA ALA A 74 35.43 -11.28 19.56
C ALA A 74 34.21 -10.76 20.34
N HIS A 75 33.09 -11.48 20.23
CA HIS A 75 31.81 -11.09 20.82
C HIS A 75 31.20 -12.22 21.67
N THR A 76 30.51 -11.83 22.73
CA THR A 76 29.73 -12.76 23.55
C THR A 76 28.39 -13.06 22.86
N PHE A 77 28.00 -14.34 22.82
CA PHE A 77 26.65 -14.76 22.43
C PHE A 77 25.83 -15.09 23.70
N THR A 78 24.68 -14.44 23.86
CA THR A 78 23.75 -14.71 24.97
C THR A 78 22.34 -14.93 24.41
N GLY A 79 21.79 -16.12 24.60
CA GLY A 79 20.40 -16.43 24.31
C GLY A 79 19.58 -16.55 25.58
N THR A 80 18.49 -15.79 25.70
CA THR A 80 17.52 -15.92 26.80
C THR A 80 16.26 -16.57 26.27
N LEU A 81 15.95 -17.78 26.74
CA LEU A 81 14.72 -18.48 26.42
C LEU A 81 13.83 -18.49 27.67
N THR A 82 12.61 -17.96 27.54
CA THR A 82 11.61 -17.98 28.63
C THR A 82 10.63 -19.14 28.50
N ASN A 83 10.65 -19.84 27.36
CA ASN A 83 9.87 -21.05 27.08
C ASN A 83 10.51 -21.82 25.91
N ASN A 84 10.04 -23.05 25.66
CA ASN A 84 10.42 -23.86 24.51
C ASN A 84 10.25 -23.05 23.21
N THR A 85 11.37 -22.85 22.50
CA THR A 85 11.43 -22.02 21.30
C THR A 85 12.23 -22.74 20.23
N ALA A 86 11.73 -22.72 18.99
CA ALA A 86 12.48 -23.18 17.82
C ALA A 86 12.84 -21.97 16.95
N VAL A 87 14.12 -21.83 16.59
CA VAL A 87 14.59 -20.83 15.62
C VAL A 87 15.14 -21.57 14.40
N THR A 88 14.53 -21.35 13.24
CA THR A 88 15.01 -21.91 11.96
C THR A 88 15.73 -20.79 11.20
N PHE A 89 17.02 -20.98 10.91
CA PHE A 89 17.79 -20.02 10.13
C PHE A 89 17.41 -20.07 8.64
N PRO A 90 17.54 -18.95 7.91
CA PRO A 90 17.38 -18.97 6.47
C PRO A 90 18.50 -19.80 5.82
N THR A 91 18.24 -20.37 4.64
CA THR A 91 19.25 -21.11 3.86
C THR A 91 20.47 -20.25 3.52
N SER A 92 20.30 -18.93 3.48
CA SER A 92 21.36 -17.94 3.30
C SER A 92 21.01 -16.62 3.99
N GLY A 93 22.01 -15.83 4.36
CA GLY A 93 21.85 -14.49 4.93
C GLY A 93 21.79 -14.47 6.46
N THR A 94 21.22 -13.40 7.01
CA THR A 94 21.18 -13.15 8.45
C THR A 94 19.74 -13.19 8.96
N LEU A 95 19.51 -13.81 10.11
CA LEU A 95 18.21 -13.76 10.80
C LEU A 95 17.92 -12.32 11.25
N ALA A 96 16.79 -11.76 10.85
CA ALA A 96 16.41 -10.39 11.20
C ALA A 96 15.99 -10.28 12.68
N THR A 97 16.34 -9.16 13.31
CA THR A 97 15.82 -8.74 14.62
C THR A 97 14.58 -7.88 14.45
N THR A 98 13.82 -7.70 15.53
CA THR A 98 12.62 -6.83 15.52
C THR A 98 12.94 -5.38 15.14
N THR A 99 14.17 -4.90 15.41
CA THR A 99 14.63 -3.55 15.00
C THR A 99 14.88 -3.45 13.50
N GLN A 100 15.17 -4.57 12.84
CA GLN A 100 15.33 -4.63 11.38
C GLN A 100 13.99 -4.75 10.64
N ILE A 101 12.91 -5.10 11.35
CA ILE A 101 11.54 -5.04 10.84
C ILE A 101 11.03 -3.61 11.05
N PRO A 102 10.75 -2.83 9.98
CA PRO A 102 10.24 -1.47 10.14
C PRO A 102 8.97 -1.47 10.98
N THR A 103 8.86 -0.51 11.90
CA THR A 103 7.58 -0.26 12.56
C THR A 103 6.56 0.16 11.51
N GLY A 104 5.31 -0.30 11.62
CA GLY A 104 4.27 0.07 10.68
C GLY A 104 4.17 1.59 10.51
N ALA A 105 4.14 2.04 9.27
CA ALA A 105 4.06 3.43 8.86
C ALA A 105 2.65 3.78 8.38
N ALA A 106 2.35 5.07 8.39
CA ALA A 106 1.02 5.56 8.04
C ALA A 106 0.77 5.54 6.53
N LEU A 107 -0.40 5.03 6.14
CA LEU A 107 -1.11 5.46 4.95
C LEU A 107 -1.95 6.67 5.34
N THR A 108 -1.69 7.81 4.70
CA THR A 108 -2.46 9.03 4.92
C THR A 108 -3.25 9.39 3.67
N GLU A 109 -4.36 10.08 3.86
CA GLU A 109 -5.14 10.65 2.76
C GLU A 109 -5.11 12.17 2.85
N THR A 110 -5.22 12.80 1.69
CA THR A 110 -5.56 14.22 1.61
C THR A 110 -6.80 14.34 0.76
N ASN A 111 -7.89 14.77 1.40
CA ASN A 111 -9.15 15.00 0.72
C ASN A 111 -9.05 16.22 -0.20
N ASP A 112 -9.74 16.13 -1.33
CA ASP A 112 -10.05 17.28 -2.17
C ASP A 112 -11.40 17.88 -1.75
N THR A 113 -11.66 19.14 -2.11
CA THR A 113 -12.94 19.83 -1.87
C THR A 113 -14.15 19.01 -2.34
N ASN A 114 -13.99 18.25 -3.43
CA ASN A 114 -15.10 17.52 -4.06
C ASN A 114 -15.07 16.00 -3.82
N VAL A 115 -13.98 15.47 -3.23
CA VAL A 115 -13.79 14.04 -3.01
C VAL A 115 -13.32 13.80 -1.58
N THR A 116 -14.18 13.16 -0.80
CA THR A 116 -13.82 12.61 0.51
C THR A 116 -13.45 11.15 0.34
N LEU A 117 -12.23 10.82 0.73
CA LEU A 117 -11.76 9.46 0.90
C LEU A 117 -11.89 9.09 2.40
N THR A 118 -12.13 7.82 2.69
CA THR A 118 -12.21 7.29 4.05
C THR A 118 -11.27 6.10 4.16
N LEU A 119 -10.20 6.21 4.94
CA LEU A 119 -9.34 5.07 5.26
C LEU A 119 -9.96 4.21 6.37
N GLY A 120 -10.19 2.92 6.09
CA GLY A 120 -10.66 1.95 7.08
C GLY A 120 -9.52 1.25 7.83
N GLY A 121 -9.85 0.53 8.91
CA GLY A 121 -8.89 -0.28 9.68
C GLY A 121 -7.91 0.56 10.52
N SER A 122 -6.62 0.20 10.48
CA SER A 122 -5.53 0.90 11.20
C SER A 122 -4.55 1.54 10.22
N PRO A 123 -4.94 2.63 9.53
CA PRO A 123 -4.13 3.24 8.49
C PRO A 123 -2.78 3.76 8.99
N THR A 124 -2.64 4.05 10.29
CA THR A 124 -1.41 4.57 10.90
C THR A 124 -0.25 3.57 10.93
N THR A 125 -0.50 2.27 10.72
CA THR A 125 0.53 1.22 10.69
C THR A 125 0.41 0.28 9.50
N ALA A 126 -0.26 0.73 8.42
CA ALA A 126 -0.62 -0.12 7.29
C ALA A 126 0.55 -0.44 6.33
N LEU A 127 1.62 0.36 6.35
CA LEU A 127 2.69 0.28 5.36
C LEU A 127 4.06 0.03 5.98
N ILE A 128 5.01 -0.40 5.15
CA ILE A 128 6.44 -0.47 5.53
C ILE A 128 7.08 0.93 5.45
N ASN A 129 6.68 1.72 4.45
CA ASN A 129 7.09 3.11 4.27
C ASN A 129 5.84 3.98 4.21
N ALA A 130 5.90 5.18 4.79
CA ALA A 130 4.78 6.11 4.73
C ALA A 130 4.46 6.46 3.27
N ALA A 131 3.18 6.48 2.94
CA ALA A 131 2.70 6.89 1.63
C ALA A 131 1.40 7.68 1.80
N SER A 132 1.11 8.52 0.81
CA SER A 132 -0.14 9.28 0.75
C SER A 132 -0.91 8.96 -0.52
N ILE A 133 -2.23 9.00 -0.41
CA ILE A 133 -3.13 9.04 -1.55
C ILE A 133 -3.63 10.47 -1.67
N THR A 134 -3.39 11.09 -2.83
CA THR A 134 -4.04 12.34 -3.22
C THR A 134 -5.18 11.99 -4.16
N ALA A 135 -6.41 12.11 -3.65
CA ALA A 135 -7.58 11.97 -4.48
C ALA A 135 -7.79 13.27 -5.27
N GLY A 136 -8.04 13.15 -6.56
CA GLY A 136 -8.34 14.28 -7.42
C GLY A 136 -9.34 13.85 -8.48
N TRP A 137 -10.20 14.78 -8.87
CA TRP A 137 -11.14 14.55 -9.95
C TRP A 137 -10.69 15.30 -11.20
N THR A 138 -10.59 14.60 -12.33
CA THR A 138 -10.27 15.20 -13.64
C THR A 138 -11.46 14.97 -14.58
N GLY A 139 -11.91 16.03 -15.29
CA GLY A 139 -13.00 15.95 -16.27
C GLY A 139 -14.19 16.90 -15.98
N THR A 140 -15.40 16.52 -16.41
CA THR A 140 -16.68 17.20 -16.01
C THR A 140 -17.62 16.37 -15.14
N LEU A 141 -18.00 16.91 -13.97
CA LEU A 141 -18.93 16.25 -13.05
C LEU A 141 -20.28 16.01 -13.76
N SER A 142 -20.81 14.80 -13.67
CA SER A 142 -22.09 14.44 -14.31
C SER A 142 -23.27 15.22 -13.72
N GLY A 143 -24.31 15.45 -14.52
CA GLY A 143 -25.60 16.04 -14.10
C GLY A 143 -26.18 15.42 -12.83
N ALA A 144 -26.18 14.10 -12.74
CA ALA A 144 -26.72 13.36 -11.59
C ALA A 144 -25.96 13.59 -10.27
N ARG A 145 -24.76 14.17 -10.32
CA ARG A 145 -23.95 14.55 -9.14
C ARG A 145 -23.88 16.06 -8.96
N GLY A 146 -24.79 16.82 -9.58
CA GLY A 146 -24.83 18.28 -9.48
C GLY A 146 -23.87 19.02 -10.42
N GLY A 147 -23.16 18.31 -11.30
CA GLY A 147 -22.38 18.94 -12.36
C GLY A 147 -23.21 19.25 -13.60
N THR A 148 -22.58 19.72 -14.68
CA THR A 148 -23.26 20.00 -15.96
C THR A 148 -23.14 18.86 -16.96
N GLY A 149 -22.31 17.84 -16.68
CA GLY A 149 -22.04 16.72 -17.59
C GLY A 149 -21.36 17.10 -18.91
N THR A 150 -20.96 18.37 -19.10
CA THR A 150 -20.28 18.90 -20.30
C THR A 150 -19.09 19.79 -19.94
N VAL A 151 -17.93 19.59 -20.58
CA VAL A 151 -16.74 20.44 -20.38
C VAL A 151 -17.09 21.86 -20.80
N ASN A 152 -17.26 22.75 -19.81
CA ASN A 152 -17.68 24.12 -20.04
C ASN A 152 -16.43 24.95 -20.38
N THR A 153 -16.08 25.01 -21.67
CA THR A 153 -14.97 25.83 -22.18
C THR A 153 -15.41 27.28 -22.52
N GLY A 154 -16.61 27.69 -22.10
CA GLY A 154 -17.19 29.02 -22.34
C GLY A 154 -18.63 29.13 -21.80
N GLN A 155 -19.08 30.34 -21.44
CA GLN A 155 -20.28 30.65 -20.63
C GLN A 155 -21.66 30.15 -21.14
N THR A 156 -21.73 29.25 -22.12
CA THR A 156 -23.00 28.77 -22.72
C THR A 156 -23.25 27.30 -22.42
N ILE A 157 -24.34 27.01 -21.70
CA ILE A 157 -24.92 25.67 -21.60
C ILE A 157 -25.81 25.47 -22.83
N ASN A 158 -25.37 24.67 -23.79
CA ASN A 158 -26.18 24.33 -24.96
C ASN A 158 -27.27 23.33 -24.54
N LEU A 159 -28.53 23.78 -24.54
CA LEU A 159 -29.68 22.89 -24.40
C LEU A 159 -29.95 22.22 -25.76
N SER A 160 -30.21 20.92 -25.76
CA SER A 160 -30.58 20.23 -27.00
C SER A 160 -31.85 20.84 -27.61
N SER A 161 -31.94 20.83 -28.94
CA SER A 161 -33.15 21.27 -29.64
C SER A 161 -34.36 20.48 -29.14
N PHE A 162 -35.48 21.17 -28.89
CA PHE A 162 -36.76 20.61 -28.40
C PHE A 162 -36.81 20.24 -26.90
N ALA A 163 -35.87 20.69 -26.06
CA ALA A 163 -35.96 20.51 -24.62
C ALA A 163 -37.06 21.40 -24.00
N THR A 164 -38.17 20.82 -23.53
CA THR A 164 -39.06 21.46 -22.57
C THR A 164 -38.32 21.55 -21.23
N GLY A 165 -38.02 22.76 -20.75
CA GLY A 165 -37.20 22.97 -19.55
C GLY A 165 -37.14 24.43 -19.15
N TYR A 166 -36.22 24.80 -18.26
CA TYR A 166 -35.96 26.18 -17.88
C TYR A 166 -34.55 26.58 -18.35
N VAL A 167 -34.38 27.81 -18.84
CA VAL A 167 -33.07 28.42 -19.13
C VAL A 167 -32.73 29.37 -17.99
N LEU A 168 -31.48 29.33 -17.51
CA LEU A 168 -31.01 30.36 -16.59
C LEU A 168 -30.81 31.66 -17.39
N THR A 169 -31.61 32.66 -17.07
CA THR A 169 -31.54 34.01 -17.65
C THR A 169 -31.02 34.97 -16.60
N SER A 170 -30.39 36.06 -17.01
CA SER A 170 -30.09 37.17 -16.12
C SER A 170 -31.00 38.35 -16.44
N ASP A 171 -31.53 39.03 -15.42
CA ASP A 171 -32.16 40.34 -15.63
C ASP A 171 -31.11 41.41 -16.00
N ALA A 172 -31.56 42.63 -16.29
CA ALA A 172 -30.67 43.74 -16.62
C ALA A 172 -29.71 44.14 -15.47
N SER A 173 -29.94 43.62 -14.27
CA SER A 173 -29.11 43.83 -13.08
C SER A 173 -28.15 42.65 -12.83
N GLY A 174 -28.17 41.61 -13.68
CA GLY A 174 -27.34 40.41 -13.53
C GLY A 174 -27.90 39.35 -12.58
N ASN A 175 -29.12 39.50 -12.08
CA ASN A 175 -29.72 38.51 -11.18
C ASN A 175 -30.17 37.29 -11.97
N ALA A 176 -29.74 36.11 -11.56
CA ALA A 176 -30.06 34.87 -12.25
C ALA A 176 -31.48 34.38 -11.89
N ALA A 177 -32.28 34.05 -12.90
CA ALA A 177 -33.61 33.47 -12.75
C ALA A 177 -33.84 32.35 -13.77
N TRP A 178 -34.46 31.26 -13.33
CA TRP A 178 -34.89 30.17 -14.20
C TRP A 178 -36.16 30.59 -14.95
N ALA A 179 -36.05 30.85 -16.25
CA ALA A 179 -37.18 31.17 -17.13
C ALA A 179 -37.62 29.90 -17.86
N ALA A 180 -38.93 29.61 -17.88
CA ALA A 180 -39.44 28.48 -18.64
C ALA A 180 -39.05 28.69 -20.11
N ASN A 181 -38.39 27.70 -20.71
CA ASN A 181 -38.26 27.63 -22.16
C ASN A 181 -39.68 27.43 -22.69
N PRO A 182 -40.31 28.43 -23.35
CA PRO A 182 -41.73 28.39 -23.65
C PRO A 182 -42.09 27.31 -24.68
N GLY A 183 -41.13 26.49 -25.09
CA GLY A 183 -41.41 25.19 -25.69
C GLY A 183 -42.18 25.30 -26.98
N VAL A 184 -42.12 26.42 -27.71
CA VAL A 184 -42.52 26.59 -29.11
C VAL A 184 -42.21 28.02 -29.57
N GLY A 185 -41.47 28.15 -30.67
CA GLY A 185 -41.65 29.22 -31.67
C GLY A 185 -41.37 30.69 -31.29
N SER A 186 -41.00 31.05 -30.06
CA SER A 186 -40.60 32.43 -29.76
C SER A 186 -39.19 32.69 -30.29
N VAL A 187 -39.10 33.20 -31.51
CA VAL A 187 -37.86 33.85 -31.96
C VAL A 187 -37.73 35.13 -31.15
N LEU A 188 -36.87 35.12 -30.14
CA LEU A 188 -36.42 36.35 -29.51
C LEU A 188 -35.53 37.05 -30.53
N LEU A 189 -36.09 37.97 -31.31
CA LEU A 189 -35.34 38.82 -32.23
C LEU A 189 -34.46 39.74 -31.36
N SER A 190 -33.16 39.77 -31.65
CA SER A 190 -32.19 40.59 -30.90
C SER A 190 -32.66 42.05 -30.81
N PRO A 191 -32.46 42.75 -29.66
CA PRO A 191 -32.75 44.19 -29.56
C PRO A 191 -31.80 45.06 -30.40
N SER A 192 -30.79 44.47 -31.04
CA SER A 192 -29.87 45.13 -31.97
C SER A 192 -29.56 44.27 -33.19
N GLY A 193 -29.59 44.88 -34.38
CA GLY A 193 -29.31 44.26 -35.68
C GLY A 193 -30.55 43.95 -36.53
N ASP A 194 -30.35 43.79 -37.84
CA ASP A 194 -31.40 43.38 -38.78
C ASP A 194 -31.69 41.88 -38.64
N GLN A 195 -32.96 41.52 -38.49
CA GLN A 195 -33.38 40.12 -38.35
C GLN A 195 -34.27 39.72 -39.53
N THR A 196 -33.86 38.71 -40.30
CA THR A 196 -34.58 38.24 -41.50
C THR A 196 -35.38 36.96 -41.23
N ILE A 197 -36.69 36.97 -41.53
CA ILE A 197 -37.56 35.78 -41.52
C ILE A 197 -37.77 35.34 -42.97
N THR A 198 -37.05 34.30 -43.41
CA THR A 198 -36.92 34.00 -44.85
C THR A 198 -37.98 33.03 -45.40
N ALA A 199 -38.79 32.36 -44.56
CA ALA A 199 -39.58 31.21 -45.05
C ALA A 199 -40.99 30.97 -44.49
N HIS A 200 -41.55 31.84 -43.63
CA HIS A 200 -42.87 31.61 -43.03
C HIS A 200 -43.69 32.90 -42.85
N SER A 201 -45.00 32.76 -42.64
CA SER A 201 -45.92 33.86 -42.31
C SER A 201 -45.69 34.39 -40.89
N LEU A 202 -45.54 35.70 -40.73
CA LEU A 202 -45.55 36.37 -39.43
C LEU A 202 -47.00 36.75 -39.07
N THR A 203 -47.59 36.07 -38.09
CA THR A 203 -48.90 36.43 -37.55
C THR A 203 -48.72 37.34 -36.33
N ILE A 204 -49.11 38.61 -36.44
CA ILE A 204 -49.16 39.54 -35.31
C ILE A 204 -50.57 39.50 -34.75
N ALA A 205 -50.76 38.74 -33.67
CA ALA A 205 -52.09 38.58 -33.06
C ALA A 205 -52.59 39.88 -32.40
N GLN A 206 -51.68 40.72 -31.87
CA GLN A 206 -51.94 42.04 -31.29
C GLN A 206 -50.71 42.94 -31.46
N GLY A 207 -50.89 44.20 -31.88
CA GLY A 207 -49.82 45.20 -32.04
C GLY A 207 -49.67 45.76 -33.46
N ASN A 208 -48.68 46.65 -33.65
CA ASN A 208 -48.37 47.29 -34.94
C ASN A 208 -47.04 46.76 -35.51
N LEU A 209 -47.00 46.53 -36.82
CA LEU A 209 -45.75 46.40 -37.56
C LEU A 209 -45.33 47.77 -38.07
N THR A 210 -44.21 48.30 -37.59
CA THR A 210 -43.65 49.56 -38.10
C THR A 210 -42.46 49.25 -39.00
N ALA A 211 -42.62 49.41 -40.31
CA ALA A 211 -41.50 49.33 -41.24
C ALA A 211 -40.65 50.62 -41.09
N GLY A 212 -39.38 50.48 -40.68
CA GLY A 212 -38.45 51.60 -40.61
C GLY A 212 -38.25 52.22 -42.00
N SER A 213 -38.31 53.54 -42.09
CA SER A 213 -38.44 54.31 -43.33
C SER A 213 -37.19 54.38 -44.23
N SER A 214 -36.27 53.43 -44.12
CA SER A 214 -35.05 53.41 -44.94
C SER A 214 -35.08 52.26 -45.95
N GLY A 215 -35.89 52.40 -47.00
CA GLY A 215 -35.61 51.74 -48.29
C GLY A 215 -36.14 50.32 -48.52
N HIS A 216 -37.22 49.88 -47.87
CA HIS A 216 -37.83 48.56 -48.14
C HIS A 216 -39.30 48.64 -48.55
N THR A 217 -39.67 47.95 -49.64
CA THR A 217 -41.02 47.86 -50.19
C THR A 217 -41.82 46.75 -49.50
N GLY A 218 -42.71 47.12 -48.58
CA GLY A 218 -43.72 46.21 -48.04
C GLY A 218 -45.06 46.42 -48.74
N THR A 219 -45.63 45.36 -49.33
CA THR A 219 -46.98 45.41 -49.92
C THR A 219 -47.99 44.92 -48.88
N VAL A 220 -48.79 45.83 -48.32
CA VAL A 220 -49.95 45.45 -47.48
C VAL A 220 -51.16 45.30 -48.41
N THR A 221 -51.59 44.06 -48.66
CA THR A 221 -52.52 43.77 -49.77
C THR A 221 -54.00 44.01 -49.48
N SER A 222 -54.42 44.35 -48.24
CA SER A 222 -55.81 44.77 -47.98
C SER A 222 -56.05 45.29 -46.57
N PHE A 223 -56.86 46.35 -46.44
CA PHE A 223 -57.75 46.56 -45.29
C PHE A 223 -59.16 46.06 -45.68
N PRO A 224 -59.97 45.50 -44.76
CA PRO A 224 -61.38 45.24 -45.05
C PRO A 224 -62.10 46.58 -45.33
N PRO A 225 -62.91 46.68 -46.40
CA PRO A 225 -63.56 47.94 -46.73
C PRO A 225 -64.55 48.33 -45.63
N THR A 226 -64.40 49.54 -45.09
CA THR A 226 -65.40 50.17 -44.23
C THR A 226 -66.70 50.32 -45.01
N ALA A 227 -67.76 49.64 -44.55
CA ALA A 227 -69.09 49.82 -45.11
C ALA A 227 -69.56 51.27 -44.88
N SER A 228 -69.60 52.07 -45.95
CA SER A 228 -70.33 53.35 -45.94
C SER A 228 -71.81 53.03 -45.82
N LYS A 229 -72.42 53.38 -44.68
CA LYS A 229 -73.88 53.44 -44.56
C LYS A 229 -74.34 54.79 -45.10
N GLY A 230 -75.07 54.78 -46.21
CA GLY A 230 -75.97 55.86 -46.59
C GLY A 230 -77.23 55.87 -45.73
#